data_AF-A0A9D8PFY4-F1
#
_entry.id   AF-A0A9D8PFY4-F1
#
_cell.length_a   1.000
_cell.length_b   1.000
_cell.length_c   1.000
_cell.angle_alpha   90.00
_cell.angle_beta   90.00
_cell.angle_gamma   90.00
#
_symmetry.space_group_name_H-M   'P 1'
#
loop_
_entity.id
_entity.type
_entity.pdbx_description
1 polymer ?
#
loop_
_entity_poly.entity_id
_entity_poly.type
_entity_poly.pdbx_seq_one_letter_code
_entity_poly.pdbx_strand_id
1 'polypeptide(L)' 'MDKTDFISSAGVRALIAAQKAVKPKGGKVVLSNPSSKVREVLKLAALESLFPIYDDTESAVGAF' A
#
# COMPACT_ATOMS: atom_id res chain seq x y z
N MET A 1 5.33 5.10 -5.33
CA MET A 1 5.58 5.81 -4.05
C MET A 1 7.09 6.00 -3.88
N ASP A 2 7.76 6.40 -4.96
CA ASP A 2 9.21 6.52 -5.07
C ASP A 2 9.74 7.74 -4.30
N LYS A 3 8.90 8.76 -4.09
CA LYS A 3 9.22 9.98 -3.34
C LYS A 3 8.75 9.96 -1.88
N THR A 4 8.37 8.80 -1.35
CA THR A 4 7.86 8.67 0.03
C THR A 4 8.85 7.90 0.88
N ASP A 5 9.62 8.62 1.69
CA ASP A 5 10.68 8.03 2.53
C ASP A 5 10.19 7.54 3.90
N PHE A 6 8.97 7.92 4.28
CA PHE A 6 8.40 7.59 5.58
C PHE A 6 6.87 7.58 5.54
N ILE A 7 6.27 6.68 6.32
CA ILE A 7 4.83 6.67 6.58
C ILE A 7 4.59 6.67 8.09
N SER A 8 3.80 7.63 8.55
CA SER A 8 3.41 7.71 9.97
C SER A 8 2.24 6.79 10.28
N SER A 9 1.95 6.56 11.56
CA SER A 9 0.79 5.77 12.01
C SER A 9 -0.54 6.29 11.46
N ALA A 10 -0.65 7.60 11.20
CA ALA A 10 -1.83 8.19 10.58
C ALA A 10 -1.95 7.79 9.09
N GLY A 11 -0.84 7.81 8.34
CA GLY A 11 -0.81 7.36 6.95
C GLY A 11 -1.16 5.88 6.82
N VAL A 12 -0.61 5.05 7.71
CA VAL A 12 -0.97 3.62 7.81
C VAL A 12 -2.47 3.42 8.04
N ARG A 13 -3.06 4.13 9.01
CA ARG A 13 -4.51 4.06 9.27
C ARG A 13 -5.33 4.51 8.06
N ALA A 14 -4.87 5.54 7.34
CA ALA A 14 -5.53 6.01 6.13
C ALA A 14 -5.54 4.93 5.03
N LEU A 15 -4.43 4.22 4.81
CA LEU A 15 -4.38 3.10 3.86
C LEU A 15 -5.36 1.98 4.25
N ILE A 16 -5.41 1.62 5.54
CA ILE A 16 -6.34 0.59 6.04
C ILE A 16 -7.79 1.03 5.83
N ALA A 17 -8.11 2.29 6.12
CA ALA A 17 -9.45 2.85 5.92
C ALA A 17 -9.84 2.82 4.44
N ALA A 18 -8.92 3.19 3.54
CA ALA A 18 -9.14 3.14 2.09
C ALA A 18 -9.43 1.71 1.62
N GLN A 19 -8.61 0.72 2.03
CA GLN A 19 -8.83 -0.69 1.71
C GLN A 19 -10.20 -1.18 2.20
N LYS A 20 -10.57 -0.84 3.43
CA LYS A 20 -11.88 -1.20 4.01
C LYS A 20 -13.04 -0.56 3.27
N ALA A 21 -12.88 0.65 2.73
CA ALA A 21 -13.92 1.36 2.00
C ALA A 21 -14.15 0.81 0.59
N VAL A 22 -13.09 0.36 -0.10
CA VAL A 22 -13.20 -0.16 -1.48
C VAL A 22 -13.49 -1.66 -1.56
N LYS A 23 -13.01 -2.45 -0.58
CA LYS A 23 -13.22 -3.91 -0.53
C LYS A 23 -14.69 -4.36 -0.68
N PRO A 24 -15.70 -3.77 0.01
CA PRO A 24 -17.10 -4.18 -0.16
C PRO A 24 -17.67 -3.82 -1.54
N LYS A 25 -17.00 -2.93 -2.29
CA LYS A 25 -17.37 -2.56 -3.66
C LYS A 25 -16.63 -3.41 -4.71
N GLY A 26 -15.89 -4.45 -4.29
CA GLY A 26 -15.04 -5.25 -5.16
C GLY A 26 -13.72 -4.57 -5.55
N GLY A 27 -13.42 -3.38 -5.01
CA GLY A 27 -12.17 -2.69 -5.24
C GLY A 27 -11.05 -3.18 -4.32
N LYS A 28 -9.82 -2.80 -4.66
CA LYS A 28 -8.62 -3.05 -3.86
C LYS A 28 -7.70 -1.84 -3.88
N VAL A 29 -6.87 -1.70 -2.87
CA VAL A 29 -5.76 -0.76 -2.81
C VAL A 29 -4.49 -1.55 -3.01
N VAL A 30 -3.66 -1.11 -3.95
CA VAL A 30 -2.33 -1.67 -4.19
C VAL A 30 -1.30 -0.55 -4.05
N LEU A 31 -0.06 -0.92 -3.75
CA LEU A 31 1.04 0.04 -3.61
C LEU A 31 2.03 -0.18 -4.74
N SER A 32 2.38 0.88 -5.46
CA SER A 32 3.42 0.86 -6.48
C SER A 32 4.71 1.47 -5.94
N ASN A 33 5.84 0.83 -6.22
CA ASN A 33 7.19 1.26 -5.93
C ASN A 33 7.34 1.97 -4.56
N PRO A 34 7.04 1.33 -3.41
CA PRO A 34 7.32 1.92 -2.11
C PRO A 34 8.83 1.90 -1.84
N SER A 35 9.34 2.96 -1.22
CA SER A 35 10.72 2.96 -0.73
C SER A 35 10.96 1.81 0.26
N SER A 36 12.22 1.39 0.39
CA SER A 36 12.63 0.31 1.31
C SER A 36 12.17 0.56 2.75
N LYS A 37 12.29 1.81 3.22
CA LYS A 37 11.81 2.23 4.55
C LYS A 37 10.30 2.08 4.71
N VAL A 38 9.52 2.51 3.71
CA VAL A 38 8.06 2.36 3.76
C VAL A 38 7.67 0.88 3.73
N ARG A 39 8.33 0.05 2.92
CA ARG A 39 8.10 -1.40 2.89
C ARG A 39 8.40 -2.04 4.25
N GLU A 40 9.48 -1.65 4.91
CA GLU A 40 9.81 -2.13 6.25
C GLU A 40 8.76 -1.76 7.29
N VAL A 41 8.27 -0.51 7.29
CA VAL A 41 7.18 -0.07 8.18
C VAL A 41 5.90 -0.87 7.91
N LEU A 42 5.54 -1.11 6.65
CA LEU A 42 4.38 -1.92 6.28
C LEU A 42 4.52 -3.37 6.73
N LYS A 43 5.72 -3.94 6.63
CA LYS A 43 6.04 -5.29 7.09
C LYS A 43 5.92 -5.40 8.62
N LEU A 44 6.49 -4.44 9.34
CA LEU A 44 6.40 -4.36 10.81
C LEU A 44 4.95 -4.21 11.28
N ALA A 45 4.13 -3.46 10.53
CA ALA A 45 2.70 -3.30 10.80
C ALA A 45 1.84 -4.51 10.36
N ALA A 46 2.45 -5.58 9.81
CA ALA A 46 1.76 -6.73 9.23
C ALA A 46 0.75 -6.36 8.11
N LEU A 47 1.04 -5.28 7.38
CA LEU A 47 0.19 -4.74 6.32
C LEU A 47 0.61 -5.19 4.92
N GLU A 48 1.81 -5.73 4.77
CA GLU A 48 2.31 -6.26 3.50
C GLU A 48 1.39 -7.35 2.92
N SER A 49 0.67 -8.10 3.77
CA SER A 49 -0.32 -9.09 3.33
C SER A 49 -1.69 -8.50 2.95
N LEU A 50 -1.96 -7.26 3.39
CA LEU A 50 -3.23 -6.55 3.15
C LEU A 50 -3.22 -5.77 1.84
N PHE A 51 -2.03 -5.32 1.42
CA PHE A 51 -1.84 -4.53 0.20
C PHE A 51 -0.86 -5.24 -0.73
N PRO A 52 -1.29 -5.66 -1.94
CA PRO A 52 -0.35 -6.07 -2.97
C PRO A 52 0.64 -4.94 -3.25
N ILE A 53 1.94 -5.26 -3.24
CA ILE A 53 3.02 -4.33 -3.51
C ILE A 53 3.71 -4.72 -4.81
N TYR A 54 3.85 -3.75 -5.71
CA TYR A 54 4.53 -3.90 -7.00
C TYR A 54 5.73 -2.96 -7.07
N ASP A 55 6.72 -3.33 -7.87
CA ASP A 55 7.97 -2.58 -7.97
C ASP A 55 7.84 -1.35 -8.88
N ASP A 56 6.83 -1.31 -9.75
CA ASP A 56 6.56 -0.19 -10.64
C ASP A 56 5.05 0.10 -10.77
N THR A 57 4.72 1.20 -11.43
CA THR A 57 3.33 1.65 -11.56
C THR A 57 2.58 0.91 -12.66
N GLU A 58 3.25 0.46 -13.73
CA GLU A 58 2.61 -0.32 -14.80
C GLU A 58 2.14 -1.67 -14.29
N SER A 59 2.98 -2.39 -13.57
CA SER A 59 2.65 -3.66 -12.92
C SER A 59 1.50 -3.51 -11.91
N ALA A 60 1.48 -2.40 -11.16
CA ALA A 60 0.42 -2.12 -10.20
C ALA A 60 -0.93 -1.85 -10.87
N VAL A 61 -0.93 -1.09 -11.97
CA VAL A 61 -2.15 -0.78 -12.73
C VAL A 61 -2.65 -2.01 -13.47
N GLY A 62 -1.76 -2.79 -14.08
CA GLY A 62 -2.09 -4.03 -14.78
C GLY A 62 -2.65 -5.14 -13.88
N ALA A 63 -2.53 -4.98 -12.56
CA ALA A 63 -3.11 -5.89 -11.60
C ALA A 63 -4.62 -5.69 -11.37
N PHE A 64 -5.21 -4.55 -11.76
CA PHE A 64 -6.63 -4.26 -11.58
C PHE A 64 -7.49 -4.83 -12.71
#